data_AF-A0A6J2BK01-F1
#
_entry.id   AF-A0A6J2BK01-F1
#
_cell.length_a   1.000
_cell.length_b   1.000
_cell.length_c   1.000
_cell.angle_alpha   90.00
_cell.angle_beta   90.00
_cell.angle_gamma   90.00
#
_symmetry.space_group_name_H-M   'P 1'
#
loop_
_entity.id
_entity.type
_entity.pdbx_description
1 polymer ?
#
loop_
_entity_poly.entity_id
_entity_poly.type
_entity_poly.pdbx_seq_one_letter_code
_entity_poly.pdbx_strand_id
1 'polypeptide(L)'
;MAAPSAGSRPALQRKAPMAADRGRRILGVCGMHPDHQEALKKNRVVLAKQLLLSELLEHLLEKDIITLEMREHIQAKVGSFSQNVELLNLLPKRGPQAFDAFCVALRETKQGHLEDLLLTTLSGLPHALPPAYRLQSRPRGLALVLSNVHFTGEKDLEFRSGGDVDHSTLVTLFKLLGYKVHVLLDQTAQEMQEKLQNFAQLPAHRVTDSCIVALLSHGVEGGIYGVDGRLLQLQEVFRLFDNASCPNLQNKPKMFFIQACRGDETDRGVDQQDGKNHTGSSECEESDASREELLKTRLPTCSDMICGYACLRGTAAMRNTKRGSWYIEALTHVFSERACDMHVADMLVKVNALIKEREGYAPGTEFHRCKEMSEYCSTLCRHLYLFPGHPPT
;
A
#
# COMPACT_ATOMS: atom_id res chain seq x y z
N MET A 1 28.18 8.43 -66.79
CA MET A 1 27.95 9.84 -66.39
C MET A 1 27.21 9.79 -65.06
N ALA A 2 27.94 9.86 -63.95
CA ALA A 2 28.27 11.10 -63.23
C ALA A 2 27.07 11.64 -62.45
N ALA A 3 27.24 11.69 -61.12
CA ALA A 3 26.31 12.19 -60.11
C ALA A 3 25.91 13.67 -60.34
N PRO A 4 24.89 14.15 -59.62
CA PRO A 4 25.19 14.87 -58.35
C PRO A 4 24.10 14.62 -57.29
N SER A 5 24.16 15.04 -56.03
CA SER A 5 25.21 15.44 -55.10
C SER A 5 24.51 15.49 -53.73
N ALA A 6 25.11 14.93 -52.70
CA ALA A 6 24.61 14.94 -51.33
C ALA A 6 24.48 16.37 -50.79
N GLY A 7 23.25 16.76 -50.44
CA GLY A 7 22.93 17.93 -49.64
C GLY A 7 22.73 17.53 -48.18
N SER A 8 23.77 17.70 -47.39
CA SER A 8 23.78 17.54 -45.93
C SER A 8 22.79 18.50 -45.25
N ARG A 9 21.73 17.96 -44.64
CA ARG A 9 20.88 18.70 -43.70
C ARG A 9 21.45 18.57 -42.28
N PRO A 10 21.50 19.66 -41.49
CA PRO A 10 22.11 19.64 -40.17
C PRO A 10 21.27 18.83 -39.18
N ALA A 11 21.96 18.07 -38.34
CA ALA A 11 21.39 17.34 -37.22
C ALA A 11 20.73 18.32 -36.24
N LEU A 12 19.41 18.27 -36.13
CA LEU A 12 18.70 18.86 -35.00
C LEU A 12 19.07 18.07 -33.74
N GLN A 13 19.99 18.62 -32.95
CA GLN A 13 20.19 18.26 -31.56
C GLN A 13 18.86 18.48 -30.81
N ARG A 14 18.08 17.41 -30.62
CA ARG A 14 17.00 17.39 -29.63
C ARG A 14 17.65 17.34 -28.25
N LYS A 15 17.80 18.52 -27.63
CA LYS A 15 18.06 18.64 -26.19
C LYS A 15 17.01 17.82 -25.44
N ALA A 16 17.47 16.85 -24.66
CA ALA A 16 16.65 16.11 -23.71
C ALA A 16 16.03 17.09 -22.70
N PRO A 17 14.71 17.06 -22.46
CA PRO A 17 14.17 17.70 -21.28
C PRO A 17 14.46 16.79 -20.09
N MET A 18 15.20 17.32 -19.11
CA MET A 18 15.37 16.72 -17.80
C MET A 18 14.00 16.34 -17.23
N ALA A 19 13.88 15.07 -16.84
CA ALA A 19 12.73 14.56 -16.14
C ALA A 19 12.62 15.29 -14.79
N ALA A 20 11.74 16.29 -14.73
CA ALA A 20 11.26 16.83 -13.48
C ALA A 20 10.40 15.75 -12.82
N ASP A 21 10.94 15.18 -11.75
CA ASP A 21 10.27 14.32 -10.78
C ASP A 21 9.00 15.02 -10.27
N ARG A 22 7.86 14.69 -10.88
CA ARG A 22 6.56 15.19 -10.44
C ARG A 22 6.00 14.22 -9.41
N GLY A 23 6.39 14.49 -8.17
CA GLY A 23 5.46 14.63 -7.05
C GLY A 23 4.49 13.47 -6.87
N ARG A 24 4.95 12.50 -6.11
CA ARG A 24 4.17 11.53 -5.32
C ARG A 24 3.05 12.28 -4.58
N ARG A 25 1.85 12.38 -5.18
CA ARG A 25 0.66 12.87 -4.45
C ARG A 25 0.18 11.77 -3.52
N ILE A 26 0.71 11.79 -2.31
CA ILE A 26 0.16 11.06 -1.18
C ILE A 26 -1.19 11.69 -0.86
N LEU A 27 -2.27 10.96 -1.11
CA LEU A 27 -3.61 11.30 -0.66
C LEU A 27 -3.64 11.18 0.86
N GLY A 28 -3.95 12.29 1.56
CA GLY A 28 -4.58 12.22 2.88
C GLY A 28 -3.78 12.59 4.12
N VAL A 29 -2.67 13.34 4.04
CA VAL A 29 -2.15 14.02 5.24
C VAL A 29 -2.70 15.44 5.27
N CYS A 30 -3.75 15.67 6.07
CA CYS A 30 -4.18 17.04 6.38
C CYS A 30 -3.07 17.69 7.20
N GLY A 31 -2.43 18.73 6.67
CA GLY A 31 -1.34 19.45 7.35
C GLY A 31 0.06 19.13 6.83
N MET A 32 1.05 19.64 7.54
CA MET A 32 2.48 19.53 7.23
C MET A 32 3.01 18.12 7.54
N HIS A 33 4.03 17.64 6.82
CA HIS A 33 4.65 16.33 7.10
C HIS A 33 5.15 16.21 8.56
N PRO A 34 5.01 15.06 9.26
CA PRO A 34 5.40 14.93 10.66
C PRO A 34 6.86 15.33 10.95
N ASP A 35 7.80 14.94 10.09
CA ASP A 35 9.21 15.31 10.27
C ASP A 35 9.44 16.83 10.15
N HIS A 36 8.70 17.51 9.28
CA HIS A 36 8.72 18.96 9.15
C HIS A 36 8.13 19.63 10.41
N GLN A 37 7.05 19.08 10.97
CA GLN A 37 6.47 19.56 12.23
C GLN A 37 7.46 19.38 13.40
N GLU A 38 8.13 18.24 13.48
CA GLU A 38 9.13 17.95 14.52
C GLU A 38 10.36 18.86 14.38
N ALA A 39 10.81 19.14 13.15
CA ALA A 39 11.88 20.10 12.88
C ALA A 39 11.51 21.52 13.36
N LEU A 40 10.28 21.99 13.09
CA LEU A 40 9.78 23.26 13.62
C LEU A 40 9.69 23.24 15.15
N LYS A 41 9.21 22.13 15.74
CA LYS A 41 9.05 21.98 17.19
C LYS A 41 10.39 22.02 17.93
N LYS A 42 11.40 21.30 17.44
CA LYS A 42 12.74 21.28 18.05
C LYS A 42 13.44 22.63 17.98
N ASN A 43 13.21 23.40 16.92
CA ASN A 43 13.84 24.71 16.71
C ASN A 43 12.97 25.90 17.14
N ARG A 44 11.79 25.63 17.72
CA ARG A 44 10.73 26.62 17.97
C ARG A 44 11.21 27.85 18.74
N VAL A 45 12.04 27.66 19.77
CA VAL A 45 12.54 28.75 20.61
C VAL A 45 13.52 29.65 19.83
N VAL A 46 14.37 29.06 19.00
CA VAL A 46 15.35 29.80 18.18
C VAL A 46 14.62 30.58 17.10
N LEU A 47 13.70 29.93 16.39
CA LEU A 47 12.86 30.55 15.36
C LEU A 47 12.05 31.71 15.94
N ALA A 48 11.39 31.52 17.09
CA ALA A 48 10.59 32.57 17.71
C ALA A 48 11.41 33.83 18.06
N LYS A 49 12.70 33.68 18.40
CA LYS A 49 13.59 34.79 18.77
C LYS A 49 14.24 35.49 17.58
N GLN A 50 14.56 34.74 16.52
CA GLN A 50 15.42 35.24 15.44
C GLN A 50 14.67 35.58 14.16
N LEU A 51 13.42 35.13 14.02
CA LEU A 51 12.65 35.32 12.80
C LEU A 51 12.21 36.78 12.61
N LEU A 52 12.47 37.30 11.42
CA LEU A 52 12.02 38.60 10.92
C LEU A 52 10.77 38.39 10.08
N LEU A 53 9.65 38.85 10.61
CA LEU A 53 8.33 38.41 10.15
C LEU A 53 7.74 39.24 9.01
N SER A 54 8.09 40.54 8.93
CA SER A 54 7.46 41.50 8.03
C SER A 54 7.54 41.09 6.55
N GLU A 55 8.75 40.81 6.07
CA GLU A 55 9.00 40.40 4.68
C GLU A 55 8.62 38.93 4.46
N LEU A 56 8.69 38.10 5.51
CA LEU A 56 8.40 36.68 5.43
C LEU A 56 6.89 36.41 5.23
N LEU A 57 6.01 37.18 5.86
CA LEU A 57 4.57 37.05 5.68
C LEU A 57 4.12 37.39 4.25
N GLU A 58 4.84 38.27 3.54
CA GLU A 58 4.51 38.62 2.15
C GLU A 58 4.76 37.46 1.20
N HIS A 59 5.89 36.77 1.35
CA HIS A 59 6.21 35.57 0.58
C HIS A 59 5.24 34.42 0.89
N LEU A 60 4.85 34.24 2.16
CA LEU A 60 3.88 33.20 2.54
C LEU A 60 2.46 33.49 2.03
N LEU A 61 2.07 34.77 1.89
CA LEU A 61 0.82 35.17 1.24
C LEU A 61 0.86 34.88 -0.26
N GLU A 62 1.95 35.23 -0.94
CA GLU A 62 2.11 35.00 -2.39
C GLU A 62 2.07 33.51 -2.75
N LYS A 63 2.54 32.64 -1.84
CA LYS A 63 2.48 31.18 -2.01
C LYS A 63 1.18 30.54 -1.51
N ASP A 64 0.16 31.33 -1.16
CA ASP A 64 -1.13 30.88 -0.63
C ASP A 64 -1.01 29.98 0.63
N ILE A 65 0.06 30.12 1.41
CA ILE A 65 0.27 29.33 2.63
C ILE A 65 -0.52 29.91 3.81
N ILE A 66 -0.63 31.23 3.86
CA ILE A 66 -1.44 31.95 4.85
C ILE A 66 -2.42 32.88 4.13
N THR A 67 -3.52 33.25 4.79
CA THR A 67 -4.47 34.23 4.26
C THR A 67 -4.22 35.63 4.83
N LEU A 68 -4.83 36.65 4.24
CA LEU A 68 -4.76 38.03 4.74
C LEU A 68 -5.26 38.13 6.19
N GLU A 69 -6.36 37.45 6.50
CA GLU A 69 -6.93 37.36 7.86
C GLU A 69 -5.94 36.75 8.86
N MET A 70 -5.22 35.70 8.45
CA MET A 70 -4.18 35.08 9.28
C MET A 70 -3.01 36.04 9.52
N ARG A 71 -2.61 36.82 8.51
CA ARG A 71 -1.58 37.87 8.66
C ARG A 71 -2.02 38.91 9.68
N GLU A 72 -3.24 39.41 9.60
CA GLU A 72 -3.79 40.37 10.56
C GLU A 72 -3.82 39.79 11.98
N HIS A 73 -4.24 38.54 12.14
CA HIS A 73 -4.24 37.85 13.43
C HIS A 73 -2.84 37.71 14.03
N ILE A 74 -1.85 37.38 13.20
CA ILE A 74 -0.45 37.29 13.61
C ILE A 74 0.06 38.68 14.03
N GLN A 75 -0.16 39.72 13.21
CA GLN A 75 0.31 41.07 13.46
C GLN A 75 -0.36 41.73 14.68
N ALA A 76 -1.58 41.31 15.04
CA ALA A 76 -2.28 41.77 16.23
C ALA A 76 -1.59 41.34 17.55
N LYS A 77 -0.68 40.36 17.54
CA LYS A 77 0.06 39.95 18.73
C LYS A 77 1.09 41.02 19.11
N VAL A 78 1.22 41.26 20.42
CA VAL A 78 2.15 42.26 20.96
C VAL A 78 3.58 41.72 20.94
N GLY A 79 4.45 42.39 20.18
CA GLY A 79 5.88 42.11 20.09
C GLY A 79 6.24 40.99 19.11
N SER A 80 7.42 41.12 18.48
CA SER A 80 7.89 40.23 17.42
C SER A 80 7.92 38.75 17.83
N PHE A 81 8.34 38.45 19.06
CA PHE A 81 8.35 37.08 19.58
C PHE A 81 6.96 36.44 19.57
N SER A 82 5.93 37.14 20.05
CA SER A 82 4.56 36.63 20.11
C SER A 82 3.98 36.43 18.71
N GLN A 83 4.29 37.34 17.78
CA GLN A 83 3.89 37.23 16.38
C GLN A 83 4.56 36.02 15.71
N ASN A 84 5.86 35.80 15.96
CA ASN A 84 6.60 34.64 15.44
C ASN A 84 6.05 33.32 15.98
N VAL A 85 5.72 33.26 17.28
CA VAL A 85 5.09 32.08 17.90
C VAL A 85 3.74 31.76 17.26
N GLU A 86 2.95 32.78 16.95
CA GLU A 86 1.66 32.60 16.29
C GLU A 86 1.82 32.03 14.87
N LEU A 87 2.75 32.56 14.08
CA LEU A 87 3.06 31.99 12.77
C LEU A 87 3.49 30.50 12.88
N LEU A 88 4.37 30.18 13.84
CA LEU A 88 4.84 28.81 14.08
C LEU A 88 3.74 27.86 14.59
N ASN A 89 2.64 28.37 15.15
CA ASN A 89 1.44 27.57 15.48
C ASN A 89 0.59 27.27 14.25
N LEU A 90 0.56 28.20 13.29
CA LEU A 90 -0.29 28.11 12.12
C LEU A 90 0.33 27.25 11.02
N LEU A 91 1.64 27.38 10.79
CA LEU A 91 2.38 26.69 9.73
C LEU A 91 2.12 25.16 9.67
N PRO A 92 2.16 24.39 10.78
CA PRO A 92 1.89 22.94 10.74
C PRO A 92 0.51 22.58 10.17
N LYS A 93 -0.45 23.51 10.24
CA LYS A 93 -1.83 23.33 9.79
C LYS A 93 -2.07 23.76 8.34
N ARG A 94 -1.05 24.24 7.61
CA ARG A 94 -1.18 24.84 6.26
C ARG A 94 -0.98 23.87 5.08
N GLY A 95 -0.87 22.58 5.38
CA GLY A 95 -0.76 21.53 4.35
C GLY A 95 0.68 21.16 4.01
N PRO A 96 0.87 20.21 3.07
CA PRO A 96 2.16 19.56 2.86
C PRO A 96 3.24 20.49 2.29
N GLN A 97 2.86 21.54 1.55
CA GLN A 97 3.79 22.48 0.92
C GLN A 97 4.27 23.60 1.87
N ALA A 98 3.65 23.72 3.06
CA ALA A 98 3.89 24.85 3.95
C ALA A 98 5.34 24.92 4.46
N PHE A 99 5.99 23.79 4.67
CA PHE A 99 7.37 23.75 5.16
C PHE A 99 8.36 24.20 4.09
N ASP A 100 8.23 23.66 2.88
CA ASP A 100 9.10 24.01 1.75
C ASP A 100 8.94 25.49 1.38
N ALA A 101 7.70 25.98 1.34
CA ALA A 101 7.41 27.39 1.10
C ALA A 101 7.98 28.29 2.20
N PHE A 102 7.96 27.84 3.46
CA PHE A 102 8.57 28.55 4.57
C PHE A 102 10.11 28.59 4.47
N CYS A 103 10.76 27.48 4.10
CA CYS A 103 12.20 27.45 3.83
C CYS A 103 12.59 28.39 2.67
N VAL A 104 11.84 28.38 1.58
CA VAL A 104 12.05 29.31 0.46
C VAL A 104 11.90 30.76 0.91
N ALA A 105 10.86 31.08 1.68
CA ALA A 105 10.65 32.43 2.22
C ALA A 105 11.79 32.87 3.15
N LEU A 106 12.33 31.98 3.99
CA LEU A 106 13.51 32.26 4.82
C LEU A 106 14.73 32.59 3.95
N ARG A 107 14.93 31.87 2.84
CA ARG A 107 16.03 32.13 1.90
C ARG A 107 15.89 33.47 1.19
N GLU A 108 14.71 33.76 0.66
CA GLU A 108 14.40 34.98 -0.09
C GLU A 108 14.48 36.24 0.80
N THR A 109 14.11 36.11 2.08
CA THR A 109 14.24 37.18 3.09
C THR A 109 15.61 37.25 3.76
N LYS A 110 16.63 36.57 3.21
CA LYS A 110 18.03 36.56 3.71
C LYS A 110 18.18 36.00 5.13
N GLN A 111 17.27 35.14 5.56
CA GLN A 111 17.28 34.41 6.84
C GLN A 111 17.77 32.95 6.66
N GLY A 112 18.69 32.71 5.72
CA GLY A 112 19.16 31.38 5.35
C GLY A 112 19.74 30.56 6.50
N HIS A 113 20.29 31.19 7.54
CA HIS A 113 20.76 30.49 8.74
C HIS A 113 19.64 29.73 9.49
N LEU A 114 18.40 30.22 9.44
CA LEU A 114 17.24 29.54 10.02
C LEU A 114 16.75 28.39 9.13
N GLU A 115 16.88 28.54 7.81
CA GLU A 115 16.65 27.45 6.86
C GLU A 115 17.67 26.33 7.08
N ASP A 116 18.96 26.65 7.13
CA ASP A 116 20.03 25.68 7.38
C ASP A 116 19.84 24.96 8.72
N LEU A 117 19.41 25.67 9.77
CA LEU A 117 19.08 25.08 11.06
C LEU A 117 17.95 24.04 10.94
N LEU A 118 16.89 24.37 10.21
CA LEU A 118 15.74 23.49 9.98
C LEU A 118 16.12 22.27 9.14
N LEU A 119 16.85 22.46 8.05
CA LEU A 119 17.30 21.38 7.17
C LEU A 119 18.33 20.48 7.86
N THR A 120 19.24 21.04 8.65
CA THR A 120 20.19 20.28 9.48
C THR A 120 19.43 19.43 10.49
N THR A 121 18.43 20.01 11.16
CA THR A 121 17.58 19.25 12.10
C THR A 121 16.81 18.15 11.38
N LEU A 122 16.25 18.44 10.20
CA LEU A 122 15.52 17.46 9.40
C LEU A 122 16.41 16.30 8.94
N SER A 123 17.66 16.61 8.56
CA SER A 123 18.66 15.59 8.20
C SER A 123 19.14 14.75 9.39
N GLY A 124 19.14 15.33 10.59
CA GLY A 124 19.51 14.66 11.84
C GLY A 124 18.33 14.02 12.58
N LEU A 125 17.09 14.23 12.14
CA LEU A 125 15.98 13.43 12.62
C LEU A 125 16.21 12.00 12.13
N PRO A 126 16.13 10.99 13.03
CA PRO A 126 15.96 9.64 12.54
C PRO A 126 14.69 9.72 11.69
N HIS A 127 14.80 9.56 10.37
CA HIS A 127 13.62 9.36 9.53
C HIS A 127 12.88 8.23 10.24
N ALA A 128 11.78 8.55 10.92
CA ALA A 128 10.95 7.55 11.54
C ALA A 128 10.19 6.91 10.39
N LEU A 129 10.92 6.19 9.53
CA LEU A 129 10.34 5.26 8.59
C LEU A 129 9.39 4.43 9.45
N PRO A 130 8.09 4.45 9.11
CA PRO A 130 7.11 3.81 9.94
C PRO A 130 7.55 2.35 10.11
N PRO A 131 7.53 1.83 11.35
CA PRO A 131 8.25 0.62 11.71
C PRO A 131 7.92 -0.49 10.72
N ALA A 132 8.95 -1.10 10.13
CA ALA A 132 8.79 -2.13 9.10
C ALA A 132 9.00 -3.52 9.69
N TYR A 133 8.37 -4.53 9.09
CA TYR A 133 8.71 -5.92 9.37
C TYR A 133 10.13 -6.22 8.89
N ARG A 134 10.87 -6.99 9.70
CA ARG A 134 12.14 -7.56 9.29
C ARG A 134 11.87 -8.61 8.20
N LEU A 135 12.54 -8.47 7.05
CA LEU A 135 12.43 -9.37 5.89
C LEU A 135 13.82 -9.57 5.26
N GLN A 136 14.74 -10.13 6.03
CA GLN A 136 16.15 -10.33 5.68
C GLN A 136 16.53 -11.80 5.47
N SER A 137 15.70 -12.75 5.92
CA SER A 137 15.94 -14.18 5.76
C SER A 137 16.03 -14.58 4.28
N ARG A 138 16.80 -15.64 4.01
CA ARG A 138 16.93 -16.25 2.67
C ARG A 138 16.68 -17.75 2.77
N PRO A 139 15.52 -18.26 2.32
CA PRO A 139 14.41 -17.55 1.69
C PRO A 139 13.70 -16.58 2.65
N ARG A 140 12.96 -15.59 2.10
CA ARG A 140 12.20 -14.60 2.90
C ARG A 140 11.11 -15.26 3.74
N GLY A 141 10.55 -16.32 3.19
CA GLY A 141 9.41 -17.03 3.74
C GLY A 141 9.13 -18.29 2.95
N LEU A 142 8.17 -19.05 3.44
CA LEU A 142 7.52 -20.08 2.66
C LEU A 142 6.28 -19.49 1.98
N ALA A 143 5.99 -19.94 0.78
CA ALA A 143 4.75 -19.61 0.08
C ALA A 143 4.01 -20.90 -0.29
N LEU A 144 2.72 -20.98 -0.01
CA LEU A 144 1.85 -22.06 -0.45
C LEU A 144 0.94 -21.54 -1.55
N VAL A 145 0.88 -22.23 -2.69
CA VAL A 145 -0.07 -21.99 -3.77
C VAL A 145 -0.94 -23.23 -3.90
N LEU A 146 -2.21 -23.12 -3.50
CA LEU A 146 -3.21 -24.16 -3.63
C LEU A 146 -4.17 -23.79 -4.76
N SER A 147 -4.19 -24.57 -5.84
CA SER A 147 -5.00 -24.30 -7.03
C SER A 147 -5.86 -25.51 -7.40
N ASN A 148 -7.17 -25.37 -7.24
CA ASN A 148 -8.14 -26.37 -7.68
C ASN A 148 -8.72 -25.93 -9.02
N VAL A 149 -8.55 -26.75 -10.04
CA VAL A 149 -8.95 -26.49 -11.43
C VAL A 149 -9.96 -27.52 -11.92
N HIS A 150 -9.76 -28.79 -11.54
CA HIS A 150 -10.59 -29.92 -11.95
C HIS A 150 -11.49 -30.38 -10.81
N PHE A 151 -12.80 -30.19 -10.96
CA PHE A 151 -13.80 -30.56 -9.94
C PHE A 151 -14.49 -31.86 -10.35
N THR A 152 -14.61 -32.77 -9.38
CA THR A 152 -15.19 -34.11 -9.56
C THR A 152 -16.46 -34.32 -8.73
N GLY A 153 -16.74 -33.45 -7.76
CA GLY A 153 -17.94 -33.47 -6.92
C GLY A 153 -18.94 -32.37 -7.29
N GLU A 154 -20.23 -32.76 -7.30
CA GLU A 154 -21.40 -31.96 -7.70
C GLU A 154 -21.50 -31.55 -9.18
N LYS A 155 -22.75 -31.36 -9.65
CA LYS A 155 -23.08 -31.06 -11.05
C LYS A 155 -22.88 -29.59 -11.43
N ASP A 156 -22.63 -28.71 -10.45
CA ASP A 156 -22.73 -27.26 -10.62
C ASP A 156 -21.37 -26.53 -10.53
N LEU A 157 -20.26 -27.22 -10.21
CA LEU A 157 -18.92 -26.64 -10.21
C LEU A 157 -18.18 -26.93 -11.51
N GLU A 158 -18.09 -25.92 -12.38
CA GLU A 158 -17.45 -26.06 -13.69
C GLU A 158 -15.92 -26.11 -13.62
N PHE A 159 -15.29 -26.63 -14.67
CA PHE A 159 -13.85 -26.57 -14.86
C PHE A 159 -13.30 -25.13 -14.88
N ARG A 160 -12.24 -24.86 -14.11
CA ARG A 160 -11.65 -23.51 -14.00
C ARG A 160 -10.60 -23.22 -15.08
N SER A 161 -11.04 -23.15 -16.34
CA SER A 161 -10.18 -22.77 -17.49
C SER A 161 -9.35 -21.49 -17.27
N GLY A 162 -8.02 -21.58 -17.35
CA GLY A 162 -7.11 -20.47 -17.04
C GLY A 162 -6.61 -20.45 -15.57
N GLY A 163 -7.12 -21.32 -14.71
CA GLY A 163 -6.57 -21.52 -13.36
C GLY A 163 -5.12 -22.03 -13.38
N ASP A 164 -4.72 -22.74 -14.44
CA ASP A 164 -3.34 -23.15 -14.65
C ASP A 164 -2.37 -21.98 -14.88
N VAL A 165 -2.87 -20.96 -15.58
CA VAL A 165 -2.14 -19.71 -15.83
C VAL A 165 -1.95 -18.96 -14.51
N ASP A 166 -3.00 -18.87 -13.69
CA ASP A 166 -2.95 -18.18 -12.40
C ASP A 166 -1.91 -18.78 -11.46
N HIS A 167 -1.95 -20.11 -11.24
CA HIS A 167 -1.00 -20.74 -10.31
C HIS A 167 0.44 -20.64 -10.84
N SER A 168 0.67 -20.83 -12.14
CA SER A 168 2.01 -20.74 -12.75
C SER A 168 2.59 -19.32 -12.60
N THR A 169 1.73 -18.32 -12.76
CA THR A 169 2.07 -16.90 -12.62
C THR A 169 2.46 -16.57 -11.18
N LEU A 170 1.66 -17.00 -10.19
CA LEU A 170 1.97 -16.79 -8.77
C LEU A 170 3.23 -17.53 -8.32
N VAL A 171 3.42 -18.77 -8.76
CA VAL A 171 4.64 -19.55 -8.44
C VAL A 171 5.88 -18.82 -8.93
N THR A 172 5.82 -18.25 -10.14
CA THR A 172 6.92 -17.48 -10.73
C THR A 172 7.17 -16.21 -9.92
N LEU A 173 6.13 -15.44 -9.63
CA LEU A 173 6.21 -14.21 -8.83
C LEU A 173 6.83 -14.48 -7.45
N PHE A 174 6.31 -15.45 -6.70
CA PHE A 174 6.78 -15.71 -5.33
C PHE A 174 8.22 -16.23 -5.31
N LYS A 175 8.65 -17.01 -6.31
CA LYS A 175 10.06 -17.37 -6.49
C LYS A 175 10.93 -16.13 -6.73
N LEU A 176 10.52 -15.23 -7.62
CA LEU A 176 11.25 -13.98 -7.91
C LEU A 176 11.33 -13.05 -6.69
N LEU A 177 10.29 -13.06 -5.84
CA LEU A 177 10.28 -12.34 -4.57
C LEU A 177 11.12 -13.02 -3.47
N GLY A 178 11.72 -14.18 -3.73
CA GLY A 178 12.64 -14.87 -2.82
C GLY A 178 11.97 -15.82 -1.82
N TYR A 179 10.79 -16.34 -2.13
CA TYR A 179 10.09 -17.34 -1.32
C TYR A 179 10.41 -18.76 -1.77
N LYS A 180 10.38 -19.70 -0.82
CA LYS A 180 10.34 -21.13 -1.11
C LYS A 180 8.89 -21.55 -1.34
N VAL A 181 8.54 -21.88 -2.58
CA VAL A 181 7.15 -22.12 -3.00
C VAL A 181 6.78 -23.60 -2.93
N HIS A 182 5.66 -23.90 -2.29
CA HIS A 182 4.97 -25.18 -2.24
C HIS A 182 3.71 -25.09 -3.09
N VAL A 183 3.46 -26.10 -3.94
CA VAL A 183 2.32 -26.10 -4.86
C VAL A 183 1.45 -27.32 -4.56
N LEU A 184 0.14 -27.08 -4.44
CA LEU A 184 -0.88 -28.11 -4.27
C LEU A 184 -1.93 -27.92 -5.36
N LEU A 185 -2.20 -28.98 -6.11
CA LEU A 185 -3.17 -28.95 -7.21
C LEU A 185 -4.32 -29.89 -6.91
N ASP A 186 -5.54 -29.48 -7.23
CA ASP A 186 -6.73 -30.32 -7.24
C ASP A 186 -6.93 -31.15 -5.95
N GLN A 187 -7.18 -30.43 -4.85
CA GLN A 187 -7.32 -30.97 -3.50
C GLN A 187 -8.78 -31.03 -3.06
N THR A 188 -9.19 -32.13 -2.45
CA THR A 188 -10.48 -32.23 -1.74
C THR A 188 -10.49 -31.31 -0.52
N ALA A 189 -11.66 -30.97 0.01
CA ALA A 189 -11.76 -30.09 1.19
C ALA A 189 -10.97 -30.63 2.40
N GLN A 190 -11.02 -31.95 2.61
CA GLN A 190 -10.27 -32.61 3.67
C GLN A 190 -8.75 -32.51 3.43
N GLU A 191 -8.28 -32.82 2.21
CA GLU A 191 -6.85 -32.70 1.90
C GLU A 191 -6.35 -31.27 1.98
N MET A 192 -7.16 -30.28 1.58
CA MET A 192 -6.84 -28.86 1.75
C MET A 192 -6.58 -28.54 3.22
N GLN A 193 -7.50 -28.93 4.10
CA GLN A 193 -7.38 -28.71 5.55
C GLN A 193 -6.11 -29.36 6.11
N GLU A 194 -5.89 -30.65 5.82
CA GLU A 194 -4.73 -31.40 6.29
C GLU A 194 -3.41 -30.79 5.79
N LYS A 195 -3.33 -30.42 4.50
CA LYS A 195 -2.11 -29.86 3.91
C LYS A 195 -1.84 -28.43 4.36
N LEU A 196 -2.88 -27.61 4.57
CA LEU A 196 -2.75 -26.28 5.18
C LEU A 196 -2.24 -26.38 6.61
N GLN A 197 -2.77 -27.32 7.40
CA GLN A 197 -2.30 -27.57 8.76
C GLN A 197 -0.84 -28.02 8.76
N ASN A 198 -0.48 -28.98 7.91
CA ASN A 198 0.90 -29.45 7.78
C ASN A 198 1.86 -28.32 7.37
N PHE A 199 1.45 -27.46 6.44
CA PHE A 199 2.24 -26.32 6.01
C PHE A 199 2.44 -25.32 7.16
N ALA A 200 1.39 -24.95 7.88
CA ALA A 200 1.47 -24.04 9.03
C ALA A 200 2.41 -24.55 10.13
N GLN A 201 2.55 -25.87 10.29
CA GLN A 201 3.42 -26.48 11.30
C GLN A 201 4.87 -26.72 10.84
N LEU A 202 5.24 -26.31 9.62
CA LEU A 202 6.61 -26.52 9.12
C LEU A 202 7.64 -25.80 10.01
N PRO A 203 8.67 -26.51 10.54
CA PRO A 203 9.72 -25.92 11.37
C PRO A 203 10.51 -24.82 10.67
N ALA A 204 10.55 -24.84 9.32
CA ALA A 204 11.21 -23.83 8.52
C ALA A 204 10.66 -22.41 8.75
N HIS A 205 9.39 -22.27 9.16
CA HIS A 205 8.83 -20.97 9.53
C HIS A 205 9.59 -20.30 10.68
N ARG A 206 10.28 -21.06 11.55
CA ARG A 206 11.07 -20.51 12.66
C ARG A 206 12.21 -19.62 12.17
N VAL A 207 12.87 -20.02 11.08
CA VAL A 207 14.09 -19.39 10.55
C VAL A 207 13.83 -18.46 9.36
N THR A 208 12.59 -18.38 8.89
CA THR A 208 12.17 -17.41 7.86
C THR A 208 11.39 -16.25 8.48
N ASP A 209 11.29 -15.15 7.74
CA ASP A 209 10.73 -13.90 8.24
C ASP A 209 9.25 -13.70 7.92
N SER A 210 8.68 -14.42 6.95
CA SER A 210 7.26 -14.27 6.55
C SER A 210 6.63 -15.56 6.01
N CYS A 211 5.32 -15.47 5.72
CA CYS A 211 4.55 -16.54 5.09
C CYS A 211 3.58 -15.98 4.04
N ILE A 212 3.40 -16.71 2.93
CA ILE A 212 2.36 -16.45 1.92
C ILE A 212 1.48 -17.70 1.77
N VAL A 213 0.16 -17.52 1.71
CA VAL A 213 -0.80 -18.56 1.34
C VAL A 213 -1.73 -18.00 0.24
N ALA A 214 -1.67 -18.59 -0.95
CA ALA A 214 -2.56 -18.27 -2.06
C ALA A 214 -3.53 -19.44 -2.29
N LEU A 215 -4.83 -19.15 -2.25
CA LEU A 215 -5.89 -20.13 -2.47
C LEU A 215 -6.69 -19.75 -3.72
N LEU A 216 -6.72 -20.64 -4.72
CA LEU A 216 -7.34 -20.41 -6.02
C LEU A 216 -8.33 -21.54 -6.32
N SER A 217 -9.63 -21.26 -6.19
CA SER A 217 -10.68 -22.25 -6.42
C SER A 217 -12.00 -21.55 -6.75
N HIS A 218 -13.09 -22.31 -6.84
CA HIS A 218 -14.43 -21.78 -6.63
C HIS A 218 -14.64 -21.45 -5.16
N GLY A 219 -15.59 -20.57 -4.86
CA GLY A 219 -15.95 -20.25 -3.49
C GLY A 219 -17.29 -19.56 -3.37
N VAL A 220 -17.67 -19.31 -2.12
CA VAL A 220 -18.83 -18.55 -1.70
C VAL A 220 -18.41 -17.61 -0.57
N GLU A 221 -19.32 -16.80 -0.05
CA GLU A 221 -18.96 -15.94 1.08
C GLU A 221 -18.41 -16.76 2.26
N GLY A 222 -17.14 -16.50 2.62
CA GLY A 222 -16.48 -17.11 3.76
C GLY A 222 -15.89 -18.50 3.54
N GLY A 223 -16.03 -19.10 2.34
CA GLY A 223 -15.57 -20.47 2.09
C GLY A 223 -15.00 -20.70 0.70
N ILE A 224 -14.20 -21.75 0.58
CA ILE A 224 -13.55 -22.18 -0.67
C ILE A 224 -13.80 -23.67 -0.93
N TYR A 225 -14.09 -24.03 -2.19
CA TYR A 225 -14.41 -25.40 -2.54
C TYR A 225 -13.18 -26.28 -2.76
N GLY A 226 -13.26 -27.50 -2.25
CA GLY A 226 -12.44 -28.62 -2.69
C GLY A 226 -12.92 -29.17 -4.02
N VAL A 227 -12.10 -29.98 -4.67
CA VAL A 227 -12.48 -30.65 -5.94
C VAL A 227 -13.64 -31.64 -5.77
N ASP A 228 -13.90 -32.07 -4.54
CA ASP A 228 -15.03 -32.91 -4.13
C ASP A 228 -16.33 -32.13 -3.93
N GLY A 229 -16.35 -30.82 -4.23
CA GLY A 229 -17.51 -29.95 -4.05
C GLY A 229 -17.81 -29.60 -2.60
N ARG A 230 -16.98 -30.04 -1.65
CA ARG A 230 -17.12 -29.69 -0.23
C ARG A 230 -16.45 -28.36 0.08
N LEU A 231 -17.01 -27.65 1.05
CA LEU A 231 -16.56 -26.32 1.42
C LEU A 231 -15.57 -26.37 2.59
N LEU A 232 -14.44 -25.68 2.46
CA LEU A 232 -13.52 -25.36 3.55
C LEU A 232 -13.74 -23.90 3.98
N GLN A 233 -13.95 -23.67 5.27
CA GLN A 233 -14.19 -22.34 5.80
C GLN A 233 -12.88 -21.54 5.89
N LEU A 234 -12.84 -20.34 5.33
CA LEU A 234 -11.65 -19.48 5.37
C LEU A 234 -11.25 -19.10 6.81
N GLN A 235 -12.24 -18.98 7.70
CA GLN A 235 -11.97 -18.74 9.12
C GLN A 235 -11.16 -19.87 9.77
N GLU A 236 -11.36 -21.12 9.35
CA GLU A 236 -10.57 -22.25 9.82
C GLU A 236 -9.14 -22.16 9.28
N VAL A 237 -8.98 -21.77 8.01
CA VAL A 237 -7.66 -21.51 7.43
C VAL A 237 -6.91 -20.44 8.21
N PHE A 238 -7.51 -19.27 8.45
CA PHE A 238 -6.84 -18.18 9.17
C PHE A 238 -6.45 -18.59 10.60
N ARG A 239 -7.27 -19.39 11.27
CA ARG A 239 -6.99 -19.93 12.62
C ARG A 239 -5.72 -20.77 12.64
N LEU A 240 -5.45 -21.56 11.59
CA LEU A 240 -4.21 -22.37 11.51
C LEU A 240 -2.93 -21.53 11.56
N PHE A 241 -2.98 -20.25 11.16
CA PHE A 241 -1.82 -19.35 11.10
C PHE A 241 -1.86 -18.26 12.17
N ASP A 242 -2.81 -18.33 13.11
CA ASP A 242 -2.92 -17.38 14.21
C ASP A 242 -1.77 -17.55 15.21
N ASN A 243 -1.62 -16.61 16.15
CA ASN A 243 -0.48 -16.60 17.07
C ASN A 243 -0.48 -17.80 18.02
N ALA A 244 -1.65 -18.40 18.30
CA ALA A 244 -1.77 -19.55 19.19
C ALA A 244 -1.45 -20.87 18.47
N SER A 245 -1.91 -21.01 17.23
CA SER A 245 -1.83 -22.23 16.43
C SER A 245 -0.53 -22.34 15.64
N CYS A 246 0.11 -21.21 15.30
CA CYS A 246 1.37 -21.19 14.56
C CYS A 246 2.44 -20.34 15.29
N PRO A 247 3.05 -20.87 16.37
CA PRO A 247 4.02 -20.12 17.18
C PRO A 247 5.27 -19.69 16.39
N ASN A 248 5.64 -20.43 15.35
CA ASN A 248 6.80 -20.11 14.50
C ASN A 248 6.59 -18.85 13.63
N LEU A 249 5.34 -18.38 13.48
CA LEU A 249 4.96 -17.19 12.71
C LEU A 249 4.46 -16.02 13.58
N GLN A 250 4.64 -16.07 14.90
CA GLN A 250 4.33 -14.94 15.78
C GLN A 250 5.16 -13.70 15.42
N ASN A 251 4.52 -12.53 15.38
CA ASN A 251 5.13 -11.24 14.99
C ASN A 251 5.73 -11.21 13.57
N LYS A 252 5.40 -12.20 12.74
CA LYS A 252 5.83 -12.27 11.34
C LYS A 252 4.64 -12.00 10.42
N PRO A 253 4.83 -11.25 9.32
CA PRO A 253 3.77 -10.95 8.39
C PRO A 253 3.30 -12.22 7.66
N LYS A 254 1.98 -12.41 7.63
CA LYS A 254 1.27 -13.52 7.01
C LYS A 254 0.36 -12.96 5.92
N MET A 255 0.69 -13.25 4.67
CA MET A 255 -0.07 -12.75 3.51
C MET A 255 -0.98 -13.84 2.96
N PHE A 256 -2.25 -13.52 2.76
CA PHE A 256 -3.24 -14.38 2.15
C PHE A 256 -3.74 -13.75 0.85
N PHE A 257 -3.77 -14.52 -0.22
CA PHE A 257 -4.33 -14.08 -1.51
C PHE A 257 -5.40 -15.07 -1.95
N ILE A 258 -6.65 -14.64 -1.94
CA ILE A 258 -7.82 -15.51 -2.15
C ILE A 258 -8.46 -15.17 -3.49
N GLN A 259 -8.26 -16.05 -4.47
CA GLN A 259 -8.96 -16.03 -5.76
C GLN A 259 -10.11 -17.04 -5.70
N ALA A 260 -11.26 -16.57 -5.25
CA ALA A 260 -12.51 -17.32 -5.23
C ALA A 260 -13.70 -16.34 -5.26
N CYS A 261 -14.83 -16.78 -5.81
CA CYS A 261 -16.08 -16.01 -5.71
C CYS A 261 -16.51 -15.91 -4.24
N ARG A 262 -17.29 -14.87 -3.92
CA ARG A 262 -17.83 -14.63 -2.57
C ARG A 262 -19.34 -14.43 -2.58
N GLY A 263 -19.98 -14.89 -3.65
CA GLY A 263 -21.39 -14.77 -3.97
C GLY A 263 -21.57 -14.75 -5.49
N ASP A 264 -22.83 -14.67 -5.91
CA ASP A 264 -23.23 -14.80 -7.32
C ASP A 264 -23.57 -13.45 -7.97
N GLU A 265 -23.51 -12.35 -7.20
CA GLU A 265 -23.83 -11.03 -7.73
C GLU A 265 -22.75 -10.57 -8.71
N THR A 266 -23.17 -10.29 -9.95
CA THR A 266 -22.28 -9.69 -10.94
C THR A 266 -22.39 -8.17 -10.87
N ASP A 267 -21.28 -7.49 -10.64
CA ASP A 267 -21.24 -6.03 -10.67
C ASP A 267 -21.46 -5.54 -12.11
N ARG A 268 -22.61 -4.91 -12.34
CA ARG A 268 -22.99 -4.34 -13.65
C ARG A 268 -22.36 -2.98 -13.90
N GLY A 269 -21.65 -2.42 -12.92
CA GLY A 269 -21.14 -1.06 -12.94
C GLY A 269 -22.25 -0.02 -12.89
N VAL A 270 -21.86 1.22 -12.65
CA VAL A 270 -22.72 2.41 -12.79
C VAL A 270 -21.97 3.45 -13.60
N ASP A 271 -22.70 4.23 -14.39
CA ASP A 271 -22.10 5.36 -15.10
C ASP A 271 -21.57 6.38 -14.09
N GLN A 272 -20.36 6.91 -14.33
CA GLN A 272 -19.73 7.87 -13.44
C GLN A 272 -20.49 9.21 -13.48
N GLN A 273 -21.39 9.42 -12.51
CA GLN A 273 -22.10 10.68 -12.30
C GLN A 273 -21.48 11.38 -11.08
N ASP A 274 -20.57 12.31 -11.35
CA ASP A 274 -19.95 13.25 -10.41
C ASP A 274 -18.98 12.72 -9.34
N GLY A 275 -17.77 13.28 -9.37
CA GLY A 275 -16.70 13.05 -8.41
C GLY A 275 -15.55 14.01 -8.62
N LYS A 276 -15.78 15.31 -8.39
CA LYS A 276 -14.68 16.21 -8.03
C LYS A 276 -14.32 15.94 -6.58
N ASN A 277 -13.03 15.66 -6.34
CA ASN A 277 -12.44 15.39 -5.03
C ASN A 277 -12.89 16.45 -4.00
N HIS A 278 -13.82 16.09 -3.11
CA HIS A 278 -14.11 16.89 -1.92
C HIS A 278 -13.86 16.06 -0.67
N THR A 279 -12.83 16.50 0.05
CA THR A 279 -12.45 16.14 1.40
C THR A 279 -13.43 16.78 2.39
N GLY A 280 -14.07 15.95 3.20
CA GLY A 280 -14.82 16.38 4.38
C GLY A 280 -14.70 15.31 5.45
N SER A 281 -13.73 15.46 6.35
CA SER A 281 -13.55 14.61 7.51
C SER A 281 -14.42 15.11 8.67
N SER A 282 -15.24 14.23 9.23
CA SER A 282 -15.86 14.41 10.54
C SER A 282 -14.93 13.88 11.62
N GLU A 283 -14.84 14.64 12.71
CA GLU A 283 -13.95 14.46 13.87
C GLU A 283 -14.28 13.22 14.71
N CYS A 284 -13.25 12.63 15.32
CA CYS A 284 -13.36 11.91 16.59
C CYS A 284 -12.04 11.98 17.37
N GLU A 285 -12.17 12.24 18.66
CA GLU A 285 -11.10 12.62 19.59
C GLU A 285 -10.29 11.45 20.14
N GLU A 286 -9.02 11.71 20.48
CA GLU A 286 -8.13 10.83 21.23
C GLU A 286 -8.17 11.16 22.73
N SER A 287 -7.99 10.16 23.58
CA SER A 287 -7.60 10.37 24.98
C SER A 287 -6.40 9.51 25.38
N ASP A 288 -5.53 10.12 26.17
CA ASP A 288 -4.27 9.59 26.68
C ASP A 288 -4.46 8.56 27.80
N ALA A 289 -3.56 7.57 27.88
CA ALA A 289 -3.28 6.86 29.12
C ALA A 289 -1.79 6.55 29.28
N SER A 290 -1.32 6.81 30.51
CA SER A 290 0.06 6.78 30.98
C SER A 290 0.64 5.38 31.24
N ARG A 291 1.98 5.39 31.25
CA ARG A 291 3.00 4.35 31.42
C ARG A 291 2.83 3.37 32.60
N GLU A 292 3.04 2.07 32.38
CA GLU A 292 3.36 1.07 33.41
C GLU A 292 4.25 -0.09 32.88
N GLU A 293 4.91 -0.78 33.82
CA GLU A 293 6.09 -1.65 33.68
C GLU A 293 5.93 -2.94 32.85
N LEU A 294 7.09 -3.47 32.41
CA LEU A 294 7.32 -4.65 31.54
C LEU A 294 6.53 -5.92 31.94
N LEU A 295 5.29 -6.00 31.46
CA LEU A 295 4.52 -7.23 31.36
C LEU A 295 4.70 -7.81 29.95
N LYS A 296 4.92 -9.13 29.84
CA LYS A 296 4.95 -9.85 28.56
C LYS A 296 3.72 -9.47 27.73
N THR A 297 3.93 -8.75 26.63
CA THR A 297 2.87 -8.25 25.76
C THR A 297 1.98 -9.41 25.30
N ARG A 298 0.70 -9.41 25.67
CA ARG A 298 -0.29 -10.35 25.13
C ARG A 298 -0.60 -9.91 23.70
N LEU A 299 -0.21 -10.73 22.73
CA LEU A 299 -0.63 -10.53 21.34
C LEU A 299 -2.13 -10.84 21.21
N PRO A 300 -2.88 -10.12 20.37
CA PRO A 300 -4.22 -10.57 20.00
C PRO A 300 -4.11 -11.91 19.25
N THR A 301 -5.18 -12.71 19.29
CA THR A 301 -5.21 -14.05 18.70
C THR A 301 -4.81 -14.01 17.22
N CYS A 302 -5.27 -13.01 16.46
CA CYS A 302 -4.90 -12.77 15.07
C CYS A 302 -4.25 -11.38 14.88
N SER A 303 -2.94 -11.32 14.68
CA SER A 303 -2.20 -10.11 14.25
C SER A 303 -1.26 -10.43 13.09
N ASP A 304 -0.73 -9.37 12.48
CA ASP A 304 0.30 -9.46 11.44
C ASP A 304 -0.19 -10.20 10.18
N MET A 305 -1.49 -10.12 9.89
CA MET A 305 -2.09 -10.72 8.70
C MET A 305 -2.52 -9.64 7.71
N ILE A 306 -2.37 -9.91 6.41
CA ILE A 306 -3.02 -9.15 5.36
C ILE A 306 -3.64 -10.13 4.37
N CYS A 307 -4.91 -9.92 4.05
CA CYS A 307 -5.67 -10.80 3.16
C CYS A 307 -6.25 -9.98 2.02
N GLY A 308 -5.83 -10.27 0.79
CA GLY A 308 -6.43 -9.72 -0.42
C GLY A 308 -7.38 -10.72 -1.07
N TYR A 309 -8.60 -10.28 -1.35
CA TYR A 309 -9.67 -11.04 -1.99
C TYR A 309 -9.90 -10.51 -3.41
N ALA A 310 -10.10 -11.42 -4.36
CA ALA A 310 -10.35 -11.06 -5.76
C ALA A 310 -11.61 -10.19 -5.96
N CYS A 311 -12.64 -10.43 -5.16
CA CYS A 311 -13.92 -9.74 -5.25
C CYS A 311 -14.45 -9.31 -3.86
N LEU A 312 -15.39 -8.35 -3.88
CA LEU A 312 -16.15 -7.92 -2.70
C LEU A 312 -17.04 -9.05 -2.18
N ARG A 313 -17.45 -8.98 -0.90
CA ARG A 313 -18.50 -9.85 -0.35
C ARG A 313 -19.75 -9.80 -1.21
N GLY A 314 -20.39 -10.95 -1.44
CA GLY A 314 -21.59 -11.08 -2.27
C GLY A 314 -21.32 -11.15 -3.78
N THR A 315 -20.12 -10.79 -4.25
CA THR A 315 -19.84 -10.66 -5.69
C THR A 315 -19.05 -11.82 -6.28
N ALA A 316 -19.17 -12.00 -7.59
CA ALA A 316 -18.43 -13.00 -8.37
C ALA A 316 -17.04 -12.50 -8.78
N ALA A 317 -16.04 -13.40 -8.80
CA ALA A 317 -14.68 -13.10 -9.23
C ALA A 317 -14.49 -13.45 -10.72
N MET A 318 -13.96 -12.52 -11.52
CA MET A 318 -13.89 -12.69 -12.97
C MET A 318 -12.62 -13.40 -13.42
N ARG A 319 -12.75 -14.24 -14.47
CA ARG A 319 -11.64 -15.02 -15.01
C ARG A 319 -11.63 -15.03 -16.54
N ASN A 320 -10.44 -14.79 -17.11
CA ASN A 320 -10.19 -14.98 -18.52
C ASN A 320 -9.59 -16.37 -18.76
N THR A 321 -10.15 -17.12 -19.71
CA THR A 321 -9.74 -18.50 -20.01
C THR A 321 -8.32 -18.64 -20.54
N LYS A 322 -7.74 -17.58 -21.12
CA LYS A 322 -6.38 -17.58 -21.70
C LYS A 322 -5.35 -16.83 -20.86
N ARG A 323 -5.76 -15.76 -20.17
CA ARG A 323 -4.84 -14.86 -19.43
C ARG A 323 -4.83 -15.11 -17.93
N GLY A 324 -5.75 -15.91 -17.41
CA GLY A 324 -5.96 -16.07 -15.96
C GLY A 324 -7.01 -15.08 -15.43
N SER A 325 -7.16 -15.04 -14.11
CA SER A 325 -8.07 -14.13 -13.42
C SER A 325 -7.56 -12.70 -13.39
N TRP A 326 -8.48 -11.74 -13.42
CA TRP A 326 -8.12 -10.32 -13.44
C TRP A 326 -7.34 -9.92 -12.19
N TYR A 327 -7.73 -10.46 -11.05
CA TYR A 327 -7.05 -10.22 -9.79
C TYR A 327 -5.62 -10.77 -9.77
N ILE A 328 -5.39 -12.02 -10.17
CA ILE A 328 -4.03 -12.59 -10.16
C ILE A 328 -3.12 -11.91 -11.19
N GLU A 329 -3.66 -11.53 -12.35
CA GLU A 329 -2.94 -10.77 -13.36
C GLU A 329 -2.53 -9.38 -12.81
N ALA A 330 -3.46 -8.64 -12.22
CA ALA A 330 -3.20 -7.33 -11.64
C ALA A 330 -2.25 -7.39 -10.42
N LEU A 331 -2.46 -8.36 -9.53
CA LEU A 331 -1.59 -8.64 -8.38
C LEU A 331 -0.15 -8.86 -8.83
N THR A 332 0.04 -9.74 -9.82
CA THR A 332 1.38 -10.07 -10.30
C THR A 332 2.04 -8.92 -11.01
N HIS A 333 1.30 -8.18 -11.84
CA HIS A 333 1.79 -6.97 -12.49
C HIS A 333 2.31 -5.97 -11.44
N VAL A 334 1.47 -5.59 -10.47
CA VAL A 334 1.84 -4.58 -9.47
C VAL A 334 3.01 -5.06 -8.61
N PHE A 335 2.98 -6.31 -8.13
CA PHE A 335 4.04 -6.81 -7.25
C PHE A 335 5.37 -6.95 -8.00
N SER A 336 5.36 -7.36 -9.27
CA SER A 336 6.59 -7.44 -10.06
C SER A 336 7.25 -6.07 -10.27
N GLU A 337 6.46 -5.00 -10.41
CA GLU A 337 6.97 -3.64 -10.63
C GLU A 337 7.33 -2.91 -9.32
N ARG A 338 6.52 -3.11 -8.26
CA ARG A 338 6.50 -2.24 -7.08
C ARG A 338 6.98 -2.88 -5.79
N ALA A 339 7.23 -4.19 -5.77
CA ALA A 339 7.82 -4.84 -4.60
C ALA A 339 9.17 -4.24 -4.18
N CYS A 340 9.84 -3.54 -5.10
CA CYS A 340 11.13 -2.86 -4.90
C CYS A 340 11.07 -1.59 -4.04
N ASP A 341 9.93 -0.93 -3.93
CA ASP A 341 9.84 0.42 -3.37
C ASP A 341 8.51 0.73 -2.64
N MET A 342 7.61 -0.25 -2.57
CA MET A 342 6.25 -0.05 -2.07
C MET A 342 5.88 -1.11 -1.03
N HIS A 343 5.21 -0.67 0.04
CA HIS A 343 4.71 -1.62 1.03
C HIS A 343 3.47 -2.35 0.51
N VAL A 344 3.22 -3.56 1.02
CA VAL A 344 2.22 -4.48 0.47
C VAL A 344 0.79 -3.90 0.43
N ALA A 345 0.37 -3.11 1.42
CA ALA A 345 -0.99 -2.56 1.40
C ALA A 345 -1.17 -1.53 0.28
N ASP A 346 -0.19 -0.63 0.07
CA ASP A 346 -0.20 0.30 -1.07
C ASP A 346 -0.17 -0.44 -2.42
N MET A 347 0.55 -1.56 -2.50
CA MET A 347 0.50 -2.42 -3.69
C MET A 347 -0.92 -2.97 -3.91
N LEU A 348 -1.61 -3.41 -2.86
CA LEU A 348 -3.00 -3.87 -2.98
C LEU A 348 -3.97 -2.74 -3.36
N VAL A 349 -3.73 -1.50 -2.93
CA VAL A 349 -4.48 -0.32 -3.43
C VAL A 349 -4.25 -0.12 -4.93
N LYS A 350 -3.03 -0.31 -5.42
CA LYS A 350 -2.75 -0.28 -6.87
C LYS A 350 -3.41 -1.44 -7.63
N VAL A 351 -3.49 -2.63 -7.04
CA VAL A 351 -4.23 -3.76 -7.62
C VAL A 351 -5.71 -3.39 -7.76
N ASN A 352 -6.32 -2.86 -6.70
CA ASN A 352 -7.68 -2.34 -6.73
C ASN A 352 -7.88 -1.32 -7.85
N ALA A 353 -6.96 -0.36 -8.01
CA ALA A 353 -7.02 0.64 -9.07
C ALA A 353 -6.96 0.00 -10.48
N LEU A 354 -6.07 -0.97 -10.70
CA LEU A 354 -5.99 -1.67 -12.00
C LEU A 354 -7.26 -2.47 -12.31
N ILE A 355 -7.87 -3.12 -11.31
CA ILE A 355 -9.10 -3.91 -11.51
C ILE A 355 -10.29 -2.99 -11.77
N LYS A 356 -10.39 -1.87 -11.05
CA LYS A 356 -11.43 -0.85 -11.27
C LYS A 356 -11.49 -0.37 -12.73
N GLU A 357 -10.36 -0.25 -13.40
CA GLU A 357 -10.29 0.19 -14.81
C GLU A 357 -10.67 -0.91 -15.82
N ARG A 358 -10.75 -2.19 -15.40
CA ARG A 358 -11.12 -3.29 -16.30
C ARG A 358 -12.62 -3.32 -16.55
N GLU A 359 -13.00 -3.74 -17.75
CA GLU A 359 -14.40 -3.93 -18.14
C GLU A 359 -14.52 -5.22 -18.97
N GLY A 360 -15.55 -6.01 -18.68
CA GLY A 360 -15.80 -7.28 -19.37
C GLY A 360 -16.21 -7.05 -20.81
N TYR A 361 -15.57 -7.73 -21.76
CA TYR A 361 -15.96 -7.66 -23.16
C TYR A 361 -16.48 -9.01 -23.65
N ALA A 362 -17.78 -9.25 -23.47
CA ALA A 362 -18.47 -10.42 -23.98
C ALA A 362 -19.85 -10.06 -24.59
N PRO A 363 -19.90 -9.32 -25.71
CA PRO A 363 -21.16 -8.85 -26.31
C PRO A 363 -22.19 -9.97 -26.48
N GLY A 364 -23.44 -9.71 -26.07
CA GLY A 364 -24.54 -10.69 -26.15
C GLY A 364 -24.66 -11.64 -24.96
N THR A 365 -23.80 -11.53 -23.95
CA THR A 365 -23.90 -12.27 -22.68
C THR A 365 -24.14 -11.32 -21.51
N GLU A 366 -24.59 -11.85 -20.37
CA GLU A 366 -24.74 -11.08 -19.12
C GLU A 366 -23.40 -10.54 -18.57
N PHE A 367 -22.28 -11.08 -19.06
CA PHE A 367 -20.92 -10.65 -18.70
C PHE A 367 -20.39 -9.51 -19.59
N HIS A 368 -21.19 -8.99 -20.54
CA HIS A 368 -20.80 -7.80 -21.28
C HIS A 368 -20.84 -6.56 -20.37
N ARG A 369 -19.73 -5.80 -20.36
CA ARG A 369 -19.52 -4.60 -19.56
C ARG A 369 -19.58 -4.84 -18.04
N CYS A 370 -19.42 -6.08 -17.59
CA CYS A 370 -19.31 -6.36 -16.16
C CYS A 370 -18.04 -5.71 -15.57
N LYS A 371 -18.13 -5.38 -14.29
CA LYS A 371 -17.04 -4.84 -13.48
C LYS A 371 -16.66 -5.87 -12.42
N GLU A 372 -15.50 -5.68 -11.83
CA GLU A 372 -15.02 -6.41 -10.67
C GLU A 372 -14.34 -5.38 -9.76
N MET A 373 -14.32 -5.65 -8.46
CA MET A 373 -13.55 -4.87 -7.52
C MET A 373 -12.97 -5.79 -6.45
N SER A 374 -11.66 -5.76 -6.27
CA SER A 374 -10.99 -6.47 -5.19
C SER A 374 -11.05 -5.68 -3.88
N GLU A 375 -10.90 -6.38 -2.76
CA GLU A 375 -10.72 -5.79 -1.44
C GLU A 375 -9.56 -6.43 -0.68
N TYR A 376 -9.05 -5.74 0.33
CA TYR A 376 -8.14 -6.35 1.27
C TYR A 376 -8.46 -5.93 2.70
N CYS A 377 -8.17 -6.82 3.65
CA CYS A 377 -8.21 -6.56 5.08
C CYS A 377 -6.80 -6.71 5.66
N SER A 378 -6.43 -5.85 6.60
CA SER A 378 -5.09 -5.84 7.20
C SER A 378 -5.17 -5.71 8.71
N THR A 379 -4.43 -6.58 9.40
CA THR A 379 -4.05 -6.47 10.82
C THR A 379 -2.53 -6.36 10.97
N LEU A 380 -1.82 -5.95 9.90
CA LEU A 380 -0.40 -5.62 9.96
C LEU A 380 -0.17 -4.48 10.95
N CYS A 381 0.82 -4.64 11.83
CA CYS A 381 1.20 -3.65 12.82
C CYS A 381 2.42 -2.82 12.39
N ARG A 382 2.97 -3.12 11.21
CA ARG A 382 4.20 -2.54 10.64
C ARG A 382 4.09 -2.51 9.12
N HIS A 383 4.83 -1.63 8.46
CA HIS A 383 4.91 -1.67 7.00
C HIS A 383 5.63 -2.94 6.54
N LEU A 384 5.14 -3.50 5.45
CA LEU A 384 5.64 -4.74 4.87
C LEU A 384 6.25 -4.45 3.50
N TYR A 385 7.57 -4.42 3.40
CA TYR A 385 8.30 -4.21 2.14
C TYR A 385 8.94 -5.49 1.66
N LEU A 386 8.80 -5.82 0.38
CA LEU A 386 9.34 -7.06 -0.20
C LEU A 386 10.75 -6.89 -0.79
N PHE A 387 11.30 -5.67 -0.87
CA PHE A 387 12.67 -5.37 -1.31
C PHE A 387 13.09 -3.91 -1.01
N PRO A 388 14.40 -3.63 -0.79
CA PRO A 388 15.27 -4.31 0.14
C PRO A 388 14.94 -3.83 1.57
N GLY A 389 14.55 -4.75 2.46
CA GLY A 389 14.25 -4.40 3.85
C GLY A 389 15.45 -3.78 4.54
N HIS A 390 15.33 -2.51 4.92
CA HIS A 390 16.28 -1.61 5.61
C HIS A 390 17.79 -1.76 5.29
N PRO A 391 18.49 -0.68 4.90
CA PRO A 391 19.95 -0.70 4.93
C PRO A 391 20.44 -1.00 6.36
N PRO A 392 21.58 -1.70 6.52
CA PRO A 392 22.20 -1.84 7.84
C PRO A 392 22.49 -0.44 8.40
N THR A 393 21.99 -0.19 9.61
CA THR A 393 22.42 0.92 10.46
C THR A 393 23.88 0.78 10.84
#